data_AF-A0A443RSQ5-F1
#
_entry.id   AF-A0A443RSQ5-F1
#
_cell.length_a   1.000
_cell.length_b   1.000
_cell.length_c   1.000
_cell.angle_alpha   90.00
_cell.angle_beta   90.00
_cell.angle_gamma   90.00
#
_symmetry.space_group_name_H-M   'P 1'
#
loop_
_entity.id
_entity.type
_entity.pdbx_description
1 polymer ?
#
loop_
_entity_poly.entity_id
_entity_poly.type
_entity_poly.pdbx_seq_one_letter_code
_entity_poly.pdbx_strand_id
1 'polypeptide(L)'
;MKKLLDEFVDVFDTKDEPVGKFTGEQFHIKLKSDKPIRRPPYKHPRWKRDIINKEIDELLANGSIKESDSPYGSPVTTALKSDG
;
A
#
# COMPACT_ATOMS: atom_id res chain seq x y z
N MET A 1 -17.41 18.42 23.16
CA MET A 1 -16.95 17.91 21.86
C MET A 1 -15.44 18.10 21.68
N LYS A 2 -14.88 19.32 21.77
CA LYS A 2 -13.42 19.55 21.69
C LYS A 2 -12.58 18.69 22.67
N LYS A 3 -12.94 18.65 23.95
CA LYS A 3 -12.24 17.85 24.97
C LYS A 3 -12.03 16.38 24.60
N LEU A 4 -12.99 15.75 23.91
CA LEU A 4 -12.90 14.33 23.54
C LEU A 4 -11.95 14.13 22.35
N LEU A 5 -11.94 15.06 21.39
CA LEU A 5 -11.01 15.00 20.26
C LEU A 5 -9.58 15.27 20.72
N ASP A 6 -9.39 16.18 21.68
CA ASP A 6 -8.07 16.48 22.25
C ASP A 6 -7.54 15.31 23.10
N GLU A 7 -8.42 14.56 23.78
CA GLU A 7 -8.08 13.40 24.61
C GLU A 7 -7.64 12.18 23.79
N PHE A 8 -8.22 11.99 22.60
CA PHE A 8 -7.97 10.84 21.72
C PHE A 8 -7.30 11.24 20.41
N VAL A 9 -6.47 12.29 20.44
CA VAL A 9 -5.80 12.81 19.24
C VAL A 9 -4.94 11.75 18.54
N ASP A 10 -4.33 10.87 19.32
CA ASP A 10 -3.46 9.76 18.91
C ASP A 10 -4.21 8.59 18.24
N VAL A 11 -5.54 8.55 18.36
CA VAL A 11 -6.38 7.55 17.69
C VAL A 11 -6.67 7.94 16.24
N PHE A 12 -6.56 9.23 15.91
CA PHE A 12 -6.88 9.73 14.59
C PHE A 12 -5.65 9.79 13.69
N ASP A 13 -5.82 9.32 12.46
CA ASP A 13 -4.82 9.48 11.41
C ASP A 13 -4.73 10.96 11.02
N THR A 14 -3.71 11.65 11.54
CA THR A 14 -3.37 13.00 11.10
C THR A 14 -2.31 12.91 10.02
N LYS A 15 -2.40 13.75 8.98
CA LYS A 15 -1.56 13.65 7.76
C LYS A 15 -0.05 13.64 7.99
N ASP A 16 0.40 14.07 9.17
CA ASP A 16 1.80 14.24 9.51
C ASP A 16 2.36 13.10 10.38
N GLU A 17 1.53 12.13 10.77
CA GLU A 17 1.93 11.00 11.60
C GLU A 17 2.36 9.78 10.77
N PRO A 18 3.33 8.98 11.27
CA PRO A 18 3.73 7.76 10.58
C PRO A 18 2.58 6.75 10.56
N VAL A 19 2.44 6.03 9.46
CA VAL A 19 1.45 4.96 9.32
C VAL A 19 1.61 3.96 10.49
N GLY A 20 0.51 3.72 11.20
CA GLY A 20 0.48 2.77 12.31
C GLY A 20 0.96 1.39 11.89
N LYS A 21 1.90 0.81 12.65
CA LYS A 21 2.50 -0.49 12.35
C LYS A 21 2.33 -1.46 13.50
N PHE A 22 1.74 -2.62 13.20
CA PHE A 22 1.70 -3.75 14.14
C PHE A 22 3.04 -4.50 14.13
N THR A 23 3.63 -4.71 15.30
CA THR A 23 4.94 -5.33 15.49
C THR A 23 4.90 -6.71 16.16
N GLY A 24 3.70 -7.28 16.33
CA GLY A 24 3.54 -8.62 16.90
C GLY A 24 3.94 -9.74 15.93
N GLU A 25 3.09 -10.73 15.77
CA GLU A 25 3.40 -11.91 14.96
C GLU A 25 3.48 -11.62 13.46
N GLN A 26 4.36 -12.35 12.77
CA GLN A 26 4.42 -12.35 11.31
C GLN A 26 3.41 -13.35 10.74
N PHE A 27 2.63 -12.90 9.75
CA PHE A 27 1.65 -13.74 9.09
C PHE A 27 2.29 -14.62 8.03
N HIS A 28 1.99 -15.93 8.07
CA HIS A 28 2.40 -16.89 7.05
C HIS A 28 1.21 -17.34 6.20
N ILE A 29 1.29 -17.14 4.88
CA ILE A 29 0.25 -17.54 3.93
C ILE A 29 0.54 -18.96 3.45
N LYS A 30 -0.32 -19.92 3.81
CA LYS A 30 -0.22 -21.32 3.34
C LYS A 30 -0.68 -21.42 1.87
N LEU A 31 0.24 -21.84 0.99
CA LEU A 31 -0.06 -22.03 -0.42
C LEU A 31 -0.70 -23.39 -0.69
N LYS A 32 -1.53 -23.45 -1.75
CA LYS A 32 -2.06 -24.72 -2.28
C LYS A 32 -1.08 -25.40 -3.25
N SER A 33 -0.13 -24.63 -3.81
CA SER A 33 0.86 -25.07 -4.79
C SER A 33 2.03 -24.08 -4.79
N ASP A 34 3.25 -24.61 -4.93
CA ASP A 34 4.48 -23.82 -4.98
C ASP A 34 4.86 -23.37 -6.40
N LYS A 35 4.00 -23.65 -7.39
CA LYS A 35 4.22 -23.17 -8.77
C LYS A 35 4.02 -21.65 -8.83
N PRO A 36 5.05 -20.86 -9.20
CA PRO A 36 4.95 -19.41 -9.22
C PRO A 36 4.03 -18.94 -10.34
N ILE A 37 3.31 -17.84 -10.08
CA ILE A 37 2.46 -17.17 -11.07
C ILE A 37 3.03 -15.78 -11.31
N ARG A 38 3.46 -15.51 -12.54
CA ARG A 38 3.98 -14.22 -12.98
C ARG A 38 3.24 -13.73 -14.21
N ARG A 39 2.64 -12.55 -14.10
CA ARG A 39 2.00 -11.84 -15.19
C ARG A 39 2.79 -10.57 -15.53
N PRO A 40 2.96 -10.23 -16.82
CA PRO A 40 3.64 -9.01 -17.21
C PRO A 40 2.85 -7.77 -16.76
N PRO A 41 3.54 -6.66 -16.40
CA PRO A 41 2.88 -5.39 -16.11
C PRO A 41 2.05 -4.87 -17.28
N TYR A 42 0.91 -4.22 -16.99
CA TYR A 42 0.11 -3.58 -18.04
C TYR A 42 0.81 -2.34 -18.60
N LYS A 43 0.54 -2.04 -19.88
CA LYS A 43 0.97 -0.78 -20.49
C LYS A 43 0.03 0.33 -20.05
N HIS A 44 0.56 1.27 -19.28
CA HIS A 44 -0.15 2.49 -18.87
C HIS A 44 0.26 3.70 -19.72
N PRO A 45 -0.65 4.64 -20.04
CA PRO A 45 -0.27 5.94 -20.59
C PRO A 45 0.58 6.73 -19.59
N ARG A 46 1.38 7.69 -20.08
CA ARG A 46 2.38 8.41 -19.27
C ARG A 46 1.79 9.01 -18.00
N TRP A 47 0.69 9.74 -18.11
CA TRP A 47 0.03 10.37 -16.96
C TRP A 47 -0.41 9.37 -15.87
N LYS A 48 -0.85 8.16 -16.25
CA LYS A 48 -1.17 7.11 -15.27
C LYS A 48 0.07 6.55 -14.61
N ARG A 49 1.17 6.39 -15.36
CA ARG A 49 2.46 5.96 -14.78
C ARG A 49 2.97 6.97 -13.77
N ASP A 50 2.85 8.26 -14.08
CA ASP A 50 3.30 9.33 -13.19
C ASP A 50 2.53 9.28 -11.84
N ILE A 51 1.22 9.02 -11.88
CA ILE A 51 0.41 8.78 -10.66
C ILE A 51 0.85 7.52 -9.93
N ILE A 52 0.96 6.39 -10.63
CA ILE A 52 1.37 5.11 -10.02
C ILE A 52 2.73 5.24 -9.33
N ASN A 53 3.71 5.89 -9.96
CA ASN A 53 5.04 6.07 -9.40
C ASN A 53 5.00 6.93 -8.14
N LYS A 54 4.22 8.02 -8.15
CA LYS A 54 4.05 8.86 -6.96
C LYS A 54 3.50 8.07 -5.76
N GLU A 55 2.46 7.27 -5.99
CA GLU A 55 1.87 6.42 -4.94
C GLU A 55 2.87 5.35 -4.44
N ILE A 56 3.68 4.77 -5.34
CA ILE A 56 4.74 3.83 -4.97
C ILE A 56 5.78 4.52 -4.07
N ASP A 57 6.21 5.74 -4.41
CA ASP A 57 7.18 6.49 -3.62
C ASP A 57 6.66 6.78 -2.21
N GLU A 58 5.39 7.16 -2.08
CA GLU A 58 4.72 7.39 -0.79
C GLU A 58 4.64 6.10 0.05
N LEU A 59 4.27 4.97 -0.58
CA LEU A 59 4.21 3.65 0.08
C LEU A 59 5.59 3.10 0.47
N LEU A 60 6.63 3.43 -0.29
CA LEU A 60 8.01 3.10 0.06
C LEU A 60 8.48 3.96 1.23
N ALA A 61 8.22 5.27 1.18
CA ALA A 61 8.62 6.21 2.22
C ALA A 61 7.98 5.88 3.58
N ASN A 62 6.71 5.46 3.60
CA ASN A 62 6.02 5.05 4.83
C ASN A 62 6.33 3.59 5.26
N GLY A 63 7.08 2.83 4.45
CA GLY A 63 7.51 1.46 4.76
C GLY A 63 6.42 0.39 4.64
N SER A 64 5.30 0.68 3.98
CA SER A 64 4.21 -0.29 3.74
C SER A 64 4.59 -1.33 2.68
N ILE A 65 5.45 -0.96 1.72
CA ILE A 65 5.99 -1.86 0.69
C ILE A 65 7.52 -1.85 0.69
N LYS A 66 8.12 -2.81 0.00
CA LYS A 66 9.58 -2.90 -0.20
C LYS A 66 9.90 -3.47 -1.58
N GLU A 67 11.07 -3.16 -2.09
CA GLU A 67 11.61 -3.83 -3.27
C GLU A 67 11.85 -5.32 -3.00
N SER A 68 11.64 -6.15 -4.02
CA SER A 68 11.89 -7.59 -3.95
C SER A 68 12.14 -8.16 -5.34
N ASP A 69 12.97 -9.21 -5.40
CA ASP A 69 13.12 -10.05 -6.58
C ASP A 69 12.29 -11.33 -6.38
N SER A 70 11.03 -11.28 -6.81
CA SER A 70 10.06 -12.35 -6.57
C SER A 70 9.76 -13.15 -7.86
N PRO A 71 9.66 -14.49 -7.76
CA PRO A 71 9.15 -15.29 -8.88
C PRO A 71 7.65 -15.07 -9.10
N TYR A 72 6.94 -14.47 -8.14
CA TYR A 72 5.53 -14.09 -8.26
C TYR A 72 5.39 -12.64 -8.74
N GLY A 73 4.41 -12.38 -9.61
CA GLY A 73 4.15 -11.02 -10.09
C GLY A 73 2.73 -10.85 -10.63
N SER A 74 2.07 -9.77 -10.21
CA SER A 74 0.74 -9.37 -10.67
C SER A 74 0.77 -7.93 -11.18
N PRO A 75 0.10 -7.60 -12.30
CA PRO A 75 0.09 -6.25 -12.83
C PRO A 75 -0.74 -5.29 -11.95
N VAL A 76 -0.26 -4.06 -11.81
CA VAL A 76 -0.99 -2.97 -11.14
C VAL A 76 -2.07 -2.39 -12.05
N THR A 77 -3.22 -2.08 -11.47
CA THR A 77 -4.31 -1.34 -12.11
C THR A 77 -4.72 -0.13 -11.28
N THR A 78 -5.12 0.94 -11.95
CA THR A 78 -5.67 2.15 -11.32
C THR A 78 -7.20 2.07 -11.33
N ALA A 79 -7.86 2.36 -10.23
CA ALA A 79 -9.30 2.56 -10.16
C ALA A 79 -9.60 4.01 -9.79
N LEU A 80 -10.60 4.62 -10.44
CA LEU A 80 -11.09 5.92 -10.04
C LEU A 80 -11.98 5.73 -8.80
N LYS A 81 -11.68 6.46 -7.73
CA LYS A 81 -12.58 6.57 -6.59
C LYS A 81 -13.72 7.48 -7.00
N SER A 82 -14.96 7.07 -6.74
CA SER A 82 -16.11 7.95 -6.93
C SER A 82 -16.03 9.13 -5.97
N ASP A 83 -16.38 10.29 -6.47
CA ASP A 83 -16.82 11.46 -5.72
C ASP A 83 -18.11 11.08 -4.98
N GLY A 84 -17.96 10.88 -3.66
CA GLY A 84 -19.06 10.63 -2.74
C GLY A 84 -19.69 11.92 -2.22
#